data_AF-A0A383F7T5-F1
#
_entry.id   AF-A0A383F7T5-F1
#
_cell.length_a   1.000
_cell.length_b   1.000
_cell.length_c   1.000
_cell.angle_alpha   90.00
_cell.angle_beta   90.00
_cell.angle_gamma   90.00
#
_symmetry.space_group_name_H-M   'P 1'
#
loop_
_entity.id
_entity.type
_entity.pdbx_description
1 polymer ?
#
loop_
_entity_poly.entity_id
_entity_poly.type
_entity_poly.pdbx_seq_one_letter_code
_entity_poly.pdbx_strand_id
1 'polypeptide(L)'
;MNIIDQIISSYSNNKSLYIGEKVTIAEHMIQTAMLAEKSNSSSDLICSSLLHDYGHFILDNPDDLVKKRKDGKHEDIGYEFLKKYFVRNVVEPIKHHVKAKKYLARDIEYYQVLSEASKVSLKLQGGIMDD
;
A
#
# COMPACT_ATOMS: atom_id res chain seq x y z
N MET A 1 -17.91 9.40 -13.86
CA MET A 1 -18.05 9.06 -12.43
C MET A 1 -17.01 9.87 -11.68
N ASN A 2 -17.37 10.52 -10.58
CA ASN A 2 -16.43 11.28 -9.76
C ASN A 2 -15.38 10.32 -9.18
N ILE A 3 -14.11 10.71 -9.17
CA ILE A 3 -13.02 9.89 -8.62
C ILE A 3 -13.26 9.55 -7.15
N ILE A 4 -13.82 10.49 -6.37
CA ILE A 4 -14.12 10.27 -4.96
C ILE A 4 -15.18 9.17 -4.79
N ASP A 5 -16.25 9.20 -5.59
CA ASP A 5 -17.29 8.16 -5.56
C ASP A 5 -16.73 6.79 -5.96
N GLN A 6 -15.81 6.76 -6.92
CA GLN A 6 -15.13 5.52 -7.31
C GLN A 6 -14.29 4.96 -6.15
N ILE A 7 -13.51 5.80 -5.49
CA ILE A 7 -12.70 5.40 -4.32
C ILE A 7 -13.62 4.87 -3.22
N ILE A 8 -14.65 5.62 -2.83
CA ILE A 8 -15.62 5.19 -1.82
C ILE A 8 -16.23 3.84 -2.19
N SER A 9 -16.63 3.66 -3.45
CA SER A 9 -17.18 2.39 -3.95
C SER A 9 -16.18 1.24 -3.82
N SER A 10 -14.90 1.45 -4.17
CA SER A 10 -13.86 0.42 -4.00
C SER A 10 -13.70 0.02 -2.54
N TYR A 11 -13.72 0.97 -1.62
CA TYR A 11 -13.66 0.71 -0.18
C TYR A 11 -14.88 -0.06 0.36
N SER A 12 -16.08 0.27 -0.11
CA SER A 12 -17.31 -0.39 0.35
C SER A 12 -17.47 -1.80 -0.21
N ASN A 13 -16.99 -2.04 -1.43
CA ASN A 13 -17.24 -3.29 -2.16
C ASN A 13 -16.09 -4.29 -2.07
N ASN A 14 -14.85 -3.86 -1.81
CA ASN A 14 -13.72 -4.77 -1.71
C ASN A 14 -13.63 -5.36 -0.29
N LYS A 15 -13.96 -6.65 -0.17
CA LYS A 15 -13.87 -7.42 1.09
C LYS A 15 -12.70 -8.41 1.07
N SER A 16 -11.75 -8.23 0.16
CA SER A 16 -10.61 -9.11 0.06
C SER A 16 -9.70 -8.93 1.26
N LEU A 17 -9.33 -10.05 1.88
CA LEU A 17 -8.30 -10.06 2.92
C LEU A 17 -7.01 -9.51 2.33
N TYR A 18 -6.30 -8.71 3.12
CA TYR A 18 -4.93 -8.37 2.80
C TYR A 18 -4.09 -9.64 2.94
N ILE A 19 -3.35 -9.98 1.88
CA ILE A 19 -2.78 -11.32 1.71
C ILE A 19 -1.86 -11.66 2.89
N GLY A 20 -2.25 -12.66 3.68
CA GLY A 20 -1.49 -13.12 4.85
C GLY A 20 -1.77 -12.36 6.15
N GLU A 21 -2.74 -11.45 6.15
CA GLU A 21 -3.14 -10.64 7.31
C GLU A 21 -4.59 -10.93 7.74
N LYS A 22 -4.91 -10.62 9.00
CA LYS A 22 -6.26 -10.81 9.58
C LYS A 22 -7.20 -9.61 9.38
N VAL A 23 -6.88 -8.73 8.42
CA VAL A 23 -7.65 -7.55 8.06
C VAL A 23 -7.87 -7.52 6.55
N THR A 24 -8.92 -6.86 6.10
CA THR A 24 -9.10 -6.52 4.69
C THR A 24 -8.15 -5.40 4.27
N ILE A 25 -7.93 -5.29 2.96
CA ILE A 25 -7.10 -4.21 2.38
C ILE A 25 -7.71 -2.83 2.71
N ALA A 26 -9.03 -2.73 2.68
CA ALA A 26 -9.75 -1.52 3.06
C ALA A 26 -9.53 -1.15 4.54
N GLU A 27 -9.68 -2.13 5.46
CA GLU A 27 -9.47 -1.91 6.89
C GLU A 27 -8.03 -1.48 7.19
N HIS A 28 -7.04 -2.12 6.55
CA HIS A 28 -5.62 -1.75 6.69
C HIS A 28 -5.36 -0.30 6.29
N MET A 29 -5.83 0.14 5.12
CA MET A 29 -5.67 1.51 4.67
C MET A 29 -6.42 2.52 5.56
N ILE A 30 -7.63 2.20 6.02
CA ILE A 30 -8.39 3.03 6.96
C ILE A 30 -7.63 3.19 8.28
N GLN A 31 -7.16 2.09 8.87
CA GLN A 31 -6.41 2.11 10.12
C GLN A 31 -5.12 2.94 9.98
N THR A 32 -4.41 2.80 8.86
CA THR A 32 -3.21 3.59 8.56
C THR A 32 -3.52 5.09 8.51
N ALA A 33 -4.62 5.48 7.84
CA ALA A 33 -5.06 6.87 7.78
C ALA A 33 -5.49 7.42 9.16
N MET A 34 -6.22 6.63 9.95
CA MET A 34 -6.62 7.00 11.32
C MET A 34 -5.41 7.21 12.24
N LEU A 35 -4.36 6.40 12.09
CA LEU A 35 -3.12 6.58 12.85
C LEU A 35 -2.38 7.86 12.44
N ALA A 36 -2.33 8.17 11.14
CA ALA A 36 -1.77 9.43 10.64
C ALA A 36 -2.56 10.65 11.13
N GLU A 37 -3.90 10.56 11.18
CA GLU A 37 -4.75 11.61 11.74
C GLU A 37 -4.48 11.79 13.24
N LYS A 38 -4.43 10.69 14.00
CA LYS A 38 -4.15 10.71 15.45
C LYS A 38 -2.77 11.27 15.78
N SER A 39 -1.80 11.16 14.87
CA SER A 39 -0.47 11.75 15.02
C SER A 39 -0.39 13.22 14.59
N ASN A 40 -1.52 13.87 14.27
CA ASN A 40 -1.59 15.24 13.73
C ASN A 40 -0.76 15.43 12.46
N SER A 41 -0.74 14.42 11.59
CA SER A 41 -0.09 14.51 10.28
C SER A 41 -0.80 15.49 9.35
N SER A 42 -0.12 15.91 8.28
CA SER A 42 -0.75 16.74 7.25
C SER A 42 -1.90 16.01 6.56
N SER A 43 -2.89 16.75 6.07
CA SER A 43 -3.99 16.17 5.27
C SER A 43 -3.50 15.39 4.06
N ASP A 44 -2.41 15.84 3.43
CA ASP A 44 -1.75 15.13 2.33
C ASP A 44 -1.26 13.74 2.77
N LEU A 45 -0.61 13.64 3.94
CA LEU A 45 -0.12 12.35 4.44
C LEU A 45 -1.26 11.45 4.90
N ILE A 46 -2.30 11.99 5.53
CA ILE A 46 -3.50 11.23 5.89
C ILE A 46 -4.15 10.63 4.63
N CYS A 47 -4.30 11.44 3.57
CA CYS A 47 -4.82 10.99 2.29
C CYS A 47 -3.90 9.96 1.63
N SER A 48 -2.58 10.17 1.66
CA SER A 48 -1.62 9.19 1.16
C SER A 48 -1.68 7.87 1.92
N SER A 49 -1.81 7.90 3.25
CA SER A 49 -1.96 6.73 4.11
C SER A 49 -3.23 5.96 3.77
N LEU A 50 -4.32 6.68 3.50
CA LEU A 50 -5.56 6.08 3.02
C LEU A 50 -5.36 5.47 1.63
N LEU A 51 -4.54 6.00 0.74
CA LEU A 51 -4.51 5.54 -0.66
C LEU A 51 -3.29 4.67 -1.02
N HIS A 52 -2.37 4.41 -0.09
CA HIS A 52 -1.07 3.80 -0.42
C HIS A 52 -1.17 2.42 -1.08
N ASP A 53 -2.12 1.60 -0.64
CA ASP A 53 -2.34 0.24 -1.16
C ASP A 53 -3.46 0.18 -2.22
N TYR A 54 -3.95 1.32 -2.71
CA TYR A 54 -5.08 1.37 -3.65
C TYR A 54 -4.80 0.62 -4.97
N GLY A 55 -3.53 0.45 -5.35
CA GLY A 55 -3.15 -0.40 -6.47
C GLY A 55 -3.65 -1.83 -6.37
N HIS A 56 -3.86 -2.36 -5.16
CA HIS A 56 -4.46 -3.68 -4.96
C HIS A 56 -5.94 -3.76 -5.38
N PHE A 57 -6.67 -2.64 -5.38
CA PHE A 57 -8.04 -2.59 -5.91
C PHE A 57 -8.09 -2.55 -7.43
N ILE A 58 -6.98 -2.18 -8.07
CA ILE A 58 -6.84 -2.06 -9.53
C ILE A 58 -6.25 -3.34 -10.13
N LEU A 59 -5.41 -4.05 -9.38
CA LEU A 59 -4.72 -5.26 -9.82
C LEU A 59 -5.70 -6.31 -10.35
N ASP A 60 -5.60 -6.60 -11.65
CA ASP A 60 -6.28 -7.72 -12.27
C ASP A 60 -5.61 -9.04 -11.86
N ASN A 61 -6.39 -9.99 -11.32
CA ASN A 61 -5.99 -11.36 -11.00
C ASN A 61 -4.86 -11.51 -9.95
N PRO A 62 -5.06 -11.06 -8.69
CA PRO A 62 -4.07 -11.23 -7.60
C PRO A 62 -3.66 -12.70 -7.36
N ASP A 63 -4.56 -13.66 -7.60
CA ASP A 63 -4.29 -15.09 -7.47
C ASP A 63 -3.17 -15.60 -8.39
N ASP A 64 -3.05 -15.02 -9.59
CA ASP A 64 -2.01 -15.42 -10.55
C ASP A 64 -0.63 -14.93 -10.11
N LEU A 65 -0.55 -13.71 -9.55
CA LEU A 65 0.68 -13.18 -8.98
C LEU A 65 1.18 -14.02 -7.80
N VAL A 66 0.26 -14.43 -6.92
CA VAL A 66 0.56 -15.33 -5.80
C VAL A 66 1.08 -16.68 -6.31
N LYS A 67 0.38 -17.29 -7.28
CA LYS A 67 0.81 -18.56 -7.89
C LYS A 67 2.20 -18.47 -8.53
N LYS A 68 2.48 -17.35 -9.21
CA LYS A 68 3.76 -17.11 -9.90
C LYS A 68 4.85 -16.57 -8.98
N ARG A 69 4.56 -16.32 -7.71
CA ARG A 69 5.47 -15.68 -6.74
C ARG A 69 6.10 -14.42 -7.34
N LYS A 70 5.27 -13.54 -7.91
CA LYS A 70 5.72 -12.28 -8.51
C LYS A 70 5.21 -11.10 -7.73
N ASP A 71 6.02 -10.06 -7.68
CA ASP A 71 5.61 -8.76 -7.17
C ASP A 71 4.58 -8.12 -8.13
N GLY A 72 3.48 -7.63 -7.55
CA GLY A 72 2.39 -7.00 -8.26
C GLY A 72 2.62 -5.52 -8.56
N LYS A 73 3.67 -4.89 -7.99
CA LYS A 73 3.98 -3.47 -8.17
C LYS A 73 2.77 -2.55 -7.92
N HIS A 74 2.02 -2.87 -6.88
CA HIS A 74 0.80 -2.14 -6.51
C HIS A 74 1.07 -0.66 -6.22
N GLU A 75 2.26 -0.33 -5.72
CA GLU A 75 2.72 1.04 -5.52
C GLU A 75 2.80 1.84 -6.83
N ASP A 76 3.29 1.22 -7.90
CA ASP A 76 3.41 1.86 -9.22
C ASP A 76 2.03 1.98 -9.87
N ILE A 77 1.21 0.93 -9.79
CA ILE A 77 -0.16 0.92 -10.34
C ILE A 77 -1.03 1.98 -9.64
N GLY A 78 -0.97 2.04 -8.30
CA GLY A 78 -1.67 3.03 -7.49
C GLY A 78 -1.22 4.44 -7.84
N TYR A 79 0.10 4.68 -7.90
CA TYR A 79 0.65 5.99 -8.28
C TYR A 79 0.19 6.43 -9.68
N GLU A 80 0.31 5.58 -10.69
CA GLU A 80 -0.03 5.90 -12.08
C GLU A 80 -1.52 6.24 -12.26
N PHE A 81 -2.39 5.60 -11.48
CA PHE A 81 -3.81 5.91 -11.45
C PHE A 81 -4.09 7.23 -10.71
N LEU A 82 -3.60 7.37 -9.47
CA LEU A 82 -3.96 8.46 -8.57
C LEU A 82 -3.31 9.81 -8.94
N LYS A 83 -2.13 9.82 -9.58
CA LYS A 83 -1.43 11.06 -9.96
C LYS A 83 -2.20 11.98 -10.92
N LYS A 84 -3.25 11.45 -11.56
CA LYS A 84 -4.15 12.20 -12.45
C LYS A 84 -5.14 13.08 -11.68
N TYR A 85 -5.35 12.79 -10.39
CA TYR A 85 -6.42 13.37 -9.58
C TYR A 85 -5.92 14.04 -8.30
N PHE A 86 -4.78 13.61 -7.76
CA PHE A 86 -4.23 14.09 -6.49
C PHE A 86 -2.91 14.83 -6.67
N VAL A 87 -2.62 15.74 -5.73
CA VAL A 87 -1.38 16.51 -5.70
C VAL A 87 -0.17 15.63 -5.40
N ARG A 88 1.02 16.12 -5.77
CA ARG A 88 2.29 15.40 -5.60
C ARG A 88 2.54 14.90 -4.19
N ASN A 89 2.21 15.70 -3.17
CA ASN A 89 2.41 15.35 -1.77
C ASN A 89 1.61 14.11 -1.33
N VAL A 90 0.48 13.82 -1.99
CA VAL A 90 -0.33 12.62 -1.73
C VAL A 90 0.24 11.42 -2.47
N VAL A 91 0.68 11.58 -3.72
CA VAL A 91 0.99 10.42 -4.58
C VAL A 91 2.46 9.98 -4.51
N GLU A 92 3.41 10.85 -4.18
CA GLU A 92 4.82 10.45 -4.07
C GLU A 92 5.08 9.47 -2.91
N PRO A 93 4.49 9.60 -1.71
CA PRO A 93 4.66 8.58 -0.68
C PRO A 93 4.05 7.24 -1.10
N ILE A 94 2.92 7.24 -1.82
CA ILE A 94 2.32 6.02 -2.40
C ILE A 94 3.31 5.31 -3.32
N LYS A 95 3.95 6.02 -4.23
CA LYS A 95 4.97 5.46 -5.14
C LYS A 95 6.17 4.87 -4.40
N HIS A 96 6.52 5.44 -3.26
CA HIS A 96 7.76 5.15 -2.56
C HIS A 96 7.62 4.23 -1.36
N HIS A 97 6.41 3.88 -0.93
CA HIS A 97 6.21 3.13 0.31
C HIS A 97 6.87 1.73 0.30
N VAL A 98 6.90 1.03 -0.84
CA VAL A 98 7.67 -0.22 -0.98
C VAL A 98 9.17 0.02 -0.83
N LYS A 99 9.72 1.06 -1.47
CA LYS A 99 11.13 1.43 -1.32
C LYS A 99 11.45 1.82 0.13
N ALA A 100 10.55 2.53 0.80
CA ALA A 100 10.68 2.88 2.21
C ALA A 100 10.78 1.61 3.08
N LYS A 101 9.92 0.61 2.84
CA LYS A 101 10.03 -0.70 3.51
C LYS A 101 11.39 -1.36 3.26
N LYS A 102 11.86 -1.40 2.01
CA LYS A 102 13.16 -1.98 1.64
C LYS A 102 14.33 -1.30 2.35
N TYR A 103 14.29 0.03 2.44
CA TYR A 103 15.30 0.83 3.12
C TYR A 103 15.29 0.63 4.63
N LEU A 104 14.11 0.73 5.26
CA LEU A 104 13.97 0.58 6.71
C LEU A 104 14.33 -0.85 7.18
N ALA A 105 14.06 -1.87 6.36
CA ALA A 105 14.44 -3.25 6.64
C ALA A 105 15.95 -3.52 6.69
N ARG A 106 16.81 -2.54 6.40
CA ARG A 106 18.25 -2.59 6.72
C ARG A 106 18.51 -2.61 8.22
N ASP A 107 17.61 -2.00 9.00
CA ASP A 107 17.62 -2.09 10.45
C ASP A 107 16.98 -3.43 10.88
N ILE A 108 17.71 -4.19 11.70
CA ILE A 108 17.26 -5.49 12.20
C ILE A 108 16.02 -5.36 13.09
N GLU A 109 15.90 -4.29 13.87
CA GLU A 109 14.75 -4.06 14.74
C GLU A 109 13.49 -3.82 13.90
N TYR A 110 13.61 -3.02 12.83
CA TYR A 110 12.52 -2.80 11.88
C TYR A 110 12.15 -4.09 11.14
N TYR A 111 13.15 -4.87 10.69
CA TYR A 111 12.90 -6.14 10.01
C TYR A 111 12.13 -7.13 10.90
N GLN A 112 12.44 -7.18 12.20
CA GLN A 112 11.80 -8.09 13.14
C GLN A 112 10.32 -7.79 13.36
N VAL A 113 9.92 -6.51 13.35
CA VAL A 113 8.52 -6.11 13.54
C VAL A 113 7.66 -6.22 12.27
N LEU A 114 8.26 -6.48 11.10
CA LEU A 114 7.49 -6.78 9.89
C LEU A 114 6.64 -8.04 10.12
N SER A 115 5.39 -7.98 9.64
CA SER A 115 4.55 -9.17 9.57
C SER A 115 5.17 -10.22 8.65
N GLU A 116 4.75 -11.49 8.81
CA GLU A 116 5.23 -12.56 7.93
C GLU A 116 4.86 -12.29 6.47
N ALA A 117 3.68 -11.72 6.19
CA ALA A 117 3.29 -11.29 4.85
C ALA A 117 4.20 -10.18 4.30
N SER A 118 4.58 -9.22 5.15
CA SER A 118 5.52 -8.15 4.79
C SER A 118 6.93 -8.67 4.50
N LYS A 119 7.41 -9.68 5.25
CA LYS A 119 8.70 -10.35 5.00
C LYS A 119 8.68 -11.16 3.71
N VAL A 120 7.58 -11.86 3.41
CA VAL A 120 7.41 -12.60 2.15
C VAL A 120 7.39 -11.62 0.96
N SER A 121 6.57 -10.57 1.02
CA SER A 121 6.51 -9.57 -0.04
C SER A 121 7.84 -8.84 -0.23
N LEU A 122 8.57 -8.53 0.84
CA LEU A 122 9.90 -7.92 0.75
C LEU A 122 10.86 -8.75 -0.10
N LYS A 123 10.86 -10.08 0.04
CA LYS A 123 11.68 -10.97 -0.80
C LYS A 123 11.27 -10.91 -2.27
N LEU A 124 9.96 -10.87 -2.56
CA LEU A 124 9.44 -10.75 -3.93
C LEU A 124 9.75 -9.38 -4.57
N GLN A 125 9.85 -8.34 -3.75
CA GLN A 125 10.17 -6.96 -4.13
C GLN A 125 11.68 -6.70 -4.30
N GLY A 126 12.48 -7.77 -4.34
CA GLY A 126 13.93 -7.70 -4.52
C GLY A 126 14.73 -7.49 -3.24
N GLY A 127 14.18 -7.83 -2.08
CA GLY A 127 14.90 -7.87 -0.80
C GLY A 127 15.11 -6.52 -0.13
N ILE A 128 15.98 -6.51 0.88
CA ILE A 128 16.45 -5.28 1.55
C ILE A 128 17.17 -4.41 0.52
N MET A 129 17.08 -3.09 0.67
CA MET A 129 17.76 -2.16 -0.25
C MET A 129 19.28 -2.24 -0.05
N ASP A 130 20.00 -2.51 -1.14
CA ASP A 130 21.46 -2.41 -1.20
C ASP A 130 21.91 -0.94 -1.15
N ASP A 131 23.17 -0.70 -0.79
CA ASP A 131 23.82 0.62 -0.79
C ASP A 131 24.07 1.18 -2.20
#